data_AF-A0A8T4WIB1-F1
#
_entry.id   AF-A0A8T4WIB1-F1
#
_cell.length_a   1.000
_cell.length_b   1.000
_cell.length_c   1.000
_cell.angle_alpha   90.00
_cell.angle_beta   90.00
_cell.angle_gamma   90.00
#
_symmetry.space_group_name_H-M   'P 1'
#
loop_
_entity.id
_entity.type
_entity.pdbx_description
1 polymer ?
#
loop_
_entity_poly.entity_id
_entity_poly.type
_entity_poly.pdbx_seq_one_letter_code
_entity_poly.pdbx_strand_id
1 'polypeptide(L)' 'MQCLFVLDLHGHIKEYKRYYEYSNEYKPNAILFGGDLLPMIPKMSN' A
#
# COMPACT_ATOMS: atom_id res chain seq x y z
N MET A 1 -16.67 13.55 -0.73
CA MET A 1 -16.13 12.28 -1.25
C MET A 1 -14.67 12.22 -0.87
N GLN A 2 -14.25 11.22 -0.09
CA GLN A 2 -12.87 11.09 0.38
C GLN A 2 -12.18 9.96 -0.39
N CYS A 3 -10.99 10.23 -0.91
CA CYS A 3 -10.15 9.27 -1.62
C CYS A 3 -8.84 9.10 -0.85
N LEU A 4 -8.42 7.85 -0.66
CA LEU A 4 -7.13 7.52 -0.07
C LEU A 4 -6.14 7.18 -1.18
N PHE A 5 -5.00 7.87 -1.21
CA PHE A 5 -3.91 7.55 -2.13
C PHE A 5 -2.77 6.86 -1.38
N VAL A 6 -2.41 5.66 -1.82
CA VAL A 6 -1.39 4.80 -1.22
C VAL A 6 -0.27 4.59 -2.23
N LEU A 7 0.96 4.90 -1.84
CA LEU A 7 2.16 4.78 -2.68
C LEU A 7 3.19 3.86 -2.03
N ASP A 8 3.90 3.11 -2.87
CA ASP A 8 5.20 2.49 -2.54
C ASP A 8 5.23 1.69 -1.24
N LEU A 9 4.33 0.71 -1.14
CA LEU A 9 4.30 -0.18 0.03
C LEU A 9 5.51 -1.13 0.07
N HIS A 10 6.11 -1.48 -1.08
CA HIS A 10 7.28 -2.36 -1.23
C HIS A 10 7.23 -3.65 -0.41
N GLY A 11 6.04 -4.17 -0.10
CA GLY A 11 5.87 -5.33 0.78
C GLY A 11 6.15 -5.07 2.27
N HIS A 12 6.31 -3.82 2.71
CA HIS A 12 6.54 -3.45 4.10
C HIS A 12 5.30 -3.71 4.96
N ILE A 13 5.29 -4.82 5.70
CA ILE A 13 4.15 -5.27 6.53
C ILE A 13 3.60 -4.17 7.45
N LYS A 14 4.49 -3.32 8.00
CA LYS A 14 4.09 -2.20 8.87
C LYS A 14 3.22 -1.18 8.13
N GLU A 15 3.58 -0.84 6.90
CA GLU A 15 2.83 0.13 6.09
C GLU A 15 1.50 -0.46 5.64
N TYR A 16 1.46 -1.76 5.31
CA TYR A 16 0.20 -2.47 5.07
C TYR A 16 -0.75 -2.46 6.27
N LYS A 17 -0.23 -2.68 7.48
CA LYS A 17 -1.05 -2.58 8.71
C LYS A 17 -1.61 -1.17 8.89
N ARG A 18 -0.76 -0.15 8.75
CA ARG A 18 -1.18 1.25 8.86
C ARG A 18 -2.24 1.62 7.81
N TYR A 19 -2.06 1.18 6.57
CA TYR A 19 -3.05 1.32 5.50
C TYR A 19 -4.39 0.69 5.89
N TYR A 20 -4.37 -0.54 6.43
CA TYR A 20 -5.58 -1.26 6.81
C TYR A 20 -6.32 -0.58 7.96
N GLU A 21 -5.59 -0.18 9.01
CA GLU A 21 -6.13 0.56 10.16
C GLU A 21 -6.79 1.86 9.69
N TYR A 22 -6.08 2.66 8.87
CA TYR A 22 -6.60 3.91 8.34
C TYR A 22 -7.83 3.70 7.46
N SER A 23 -7.80 2.72 6.56
CA SER A 23 -8.94 2.44 5.66
C SER A 23 -10.18 1.99 6.44
N ASN A 24 -9.99 1.23 7.52
CA ASN A 24 -11.08 0.77 8.36
C ASN A 24 -11.69 1.88 9.23
N GLU A 25 -10.86 2.79 9.76
CA GLU A 25 -11.31 3.94 10.56
C GLU A 25 -12.04 4.98 9.70
N TYR A 26 -11.43 5.40 8.59
CA TYR A 26 -11.91 6.54 7.80
C TYR A 26 -12.85 6.15 6.66
N LYS A 27 -12.90 4.87 6.26
CA LYS A 27 -13.81 4.32 5.23
C LYS A 27 -13.88 5.19 3.96
N PRO A 28 -12.74 5.43 3.28
CA PRO A 28 -12.72 6.26 2.09
C PRO A 28 -13.63 5.68 1.00
N ASN A 29 -14.22 6.55 0.18
CA ASN A 29 -15.12 6.14 -0.91
C ASN A 29 -14.36 5.46 -2.06
N ALA A 30 -13.07 5.76 -2.19
CA ALA A 30 -12.17 5.19 -3.16
C ALA A 30 -10.77 5.09 -2.59
N ILE A 31 -10.02 4.08 -3.05
CA ILE A 31 -8.61 3.89 -2.71
C ILE A 31 -7.86 3.77 -4.04
N LEU A 32 -6.86 4.61 -4.23
CA LEU A 32 -5.98 4.55 -5.40
C LEU A 32 -4.61 4.08 -4.93
N PHE A 33 -4.13 2.99 -5.53
CA PHE A 33 -2.79 2.48 -5.31
C PHE A 33 -1.87 2.91 -6.46
N GLY A 34 -0.68 3.38 -6.12
CA GLY A 34 0.37 3.67 -7.09
C GLY A 34 1.73 3.18 -6.61
N GLY A 35 2.71 3.18 -7.53
CA GLY A 35 4.06 2.75 -7.25
C GLY A 35 4.21 1.25 -7.00
N ASP A 36 5.28 0.87 -6.30
CA ASP A 36 5.63 -0.53 -6.07
C ASP A 36 4.98 -1.04 -4.78
N LEU A 37 3.95 -1.87 -4.91
CA LEU A 37 3.23 -2.38 -3.74
C LEU A 37 3.89 -3.63 -3.16
N LEU A 38 4.39 -4.50 -4.03
CA LEU A 38 4.90 -5.82 -3.66
C LEU A 38 6.38 -5.75 -3.26
N PRO A 39 6.87 -6.74 -2.49
CA PRO A 39 8.31 -6.86 -2.25
C PRO A 39 9.04 -6.96 -3.60
N MET A 40 10.12 -6.21 -3.76
CA MET A 40 11.02 -6.43 -4.89
C MET A 40 11.60 -7.85 -4.76
N ILE A 41 11.36 -8.69 -5.77
CA ILE A 41 12.05 -9.97 -5.88
C ILE A 41 13.48 -9.63 -6.34
N PRO A 42 14.52 -9.86 -5.53
CA PRO A 42 15.88 -9.62 -5.99
C PRO A 42 16.14 -10.51 -7.20
N LYS A 43 16.55 -9.89 -8.32
CA LYS A 43 17.00 -10.65 -9.49
C LYS A 43 18.23 -11.45 -9.06
N MET A 44 18.09 -12.78 -8.97
CA MET A 44 19.25 -13.65 -8.92
C MET A 44 20.00 -13.48 -10.25
N SER A 45 21.19 -12.87 -10.19
CA SER A 45 22.09 -12.85 -11.33
C SER A 45 22.66 -14.26 -11.51
N ASN A 46 22.41 -14.86 -12.68
CA ASN A 46 23.16 -16.03 -13.14
C ASN A 46 24.57 -15.63 -13.56
#